data_AF-A0A919SPF6-F1
#
_entry.id   AF-A0A919SPF6-F1
#
_cell.length_a   1.000
_cell.length_b   1.000
_cell.length_c   1.000
_cell.angle_alpha   90.00
_cell.angle_beta   90.00
_cell.angle_gamma   90.00
#
_symmetry.space_group_name_H-M   'P 1'
#
loop_
_entity.id
_entity.type
_entity.pdbx_description
1 polymer ?
#
loop_
_entity_poly.entity_id
_entity_poly.type
_entity_poly.pdbx_seq_one_letter_code
_entity_poly.pdbx_strand_id
1 'polypeptide(L)'
;MTFYEPSRTIAGQVQRGLGRGAHEVRDAGTVYACVRSDFRWWWSIDERAVYLARLIRDLGLGVEPLTDRLHAADTDEENNEFTNTLEVLEVLGRAGVDGVVDEVRRYVAEGSRGREVLQVVSREWPVEHWEDLRRPPVDGPAAQKPAVPPGDQERETAGPDRWNRLLFAAAHGDESDVPLLLDGIAWLDARDDRCGYNRLVDGLARIGGPGTAGVPKLLRRLWFTPHSYERASYLRAYLMLDPDGAESGLREGLWDCERDVRLLAVQRVQLSSWIRERLVYLRDDPIEAPEVRAAAAARLTP
;
A
#
# COMPACT_ATOMS: atom_id res chain seq x y z
N MET A 1 17.94 10.29 -11.74
CA MET A 1 16.57 10.36 -12.27
C MET A 1 15.63 10.20 -11.09
N THR A 2 14.72 11.14 -10.85
CA THR A 2 13.69 10.98 -9.83
C THR A 2 12.68 9.96 -10.32
N PHE A 3 12.63 8.80 -9.68
CA PHE A 3 11.67 7.71 -9.95
C PHE A 3 10.22 8.16 -9.78
N TYR A 4 9.97 9.28 -9.10
CA TYR A 4 8.64 9.85 -8.91
C TYR A 4 8.55 11.26 -9.49
N GLU A 5 7.41 11.59 -10.07
CA GLU A 5 6.99 12.96 -10.36
C GLU A 5 6.89 13.79 -9.06
N PRO A 6 6.93 15.13 -9.11
CA PRO A 6 6.81 15.97 -7.91
C PRO A 6 5.50 15.68 -7.15
N SER A 7 5.55 15.55 -5.82
CA SER A 7 4.39 15.19 -4.97
C SER A 7 3.20 16.16 -5.02
N ARG A 8 3.39 17.33 -5.64
CA ARG A 8 2.34 18.32 -5.87
C ARG A 8 1.55 18.10 -7.18
N THR A 9 2.07 17.33 -8.13
CA THR A 9 1.35 17.00 -9.38
C THR A 9 0.39 15.84 -9.14
N ILE A 10 -0.67 15.71 -9.96
CA ILE A 10 -1.61 14.59 -9.85
C ILE A 10 -0.87 13.26 -10.06
N ALA A 11 -0.03 13.16 -11.09
CA ALA A 11 0.79 11.97 -11.33
C ALA A 11 1.66 11.61 -10.12
N GLY A 12 2.37 12.58 -9.53
CA GLY A 12 3.17 12.33 -8.33
C GLY A 12 2.35 11.88 -7.12
N GLN A 13 1.10 12.33 -7.01
CA GLN A 13 0.20 11.88 -5.94
C GLN A 13 -0.25 10.44 -6.13
N VAL A 14 -0.65 10.07 -7.36
CA VAL A 14 -1.07 8.70 -7.69
C VAL A 14 0.10 7.72 -7.56
N GLN A 15 1.29 8.11 -8.02
CA GLN A 15 2.52 7.33 -7.86
C GLN A 15 2.92 7.09 -6.39
N ARG A 16 2.43 7.90 -5.45
CA ARG A 16 2.66 7.72 -4.00
C ARG A 16 1.46 7.13 -3.28
N GLY A 17 0.37 6.83 -3.99
CA GLY A 17 -0.85 6.31 -3.40
C GLY A 17 -1.48 7.28 -2.39
N LEU A 18 -1.36 8.59 -2.63
CA LEU A 18 -1.98 9.62 -1.80
C LEU A 18 -3.48 9.66 -2.05
N GLY A 19 -4.26 9.85 -0.98
CA GLY A 19 -5.71 9.92 -1.09
C GLY A 19 -6.18 11.11 -1.94
N ARG A 20 -5.47 12.24 -1.87
CA ARG A 20 -5.72 13.40 -2.75
C ARG A 20 -5.52 13.07 -4.22
N GLY A 21 -4.56 12.19 -4.56
CA GLY A 21 -4.37 11.71 -5.92
C GLY A 21 -5.57 10.94 -6.44
N ALA A 22 -6.13 10.05 -5.61
CA ALA A 22 -7.33 9.28 -5.96
C ALA A 22 -8.57 10.18 -6.06
N HIS A 23 -8.64 11.22 -5.24
CA HIS A 23 -9.74 12.17 -5.29
C HIS A 23 -9.67 13.10 -6.52
N GLU A 24 -8.47 13.46 -6.98
CA GLU A 24 -8.25 14.45 -8.05
C GLU A 24 -8.11 13.84 -9.46
N VAL A 25 -7.55 12.64 -9.59
CA VAL A 25 -7.25 12.05 -10.91
C VAL A 25 -8.51 11.76 -11.72
N ARG A 26 -8.49 12.11 -13.01
CA ARG A 26 -9.60 11.87 -13.96
C ARG A 26 -9.14 11.24 -15.26
N ASP A 27 -7.84 11.27 -15.54
CA ASP A 27 -7.29 10.74 -16.78
C ASP A 27 -6.84 9.29 -16.63
N ALA A 28 -7.17 8.48 -17.63
CA ALA A 28 -6.80 7.07 -17.67
C ALA A 28 -5.28 6.87 -17.79
N GLY A 29 -4.58 7.79 -18.48
CA GLY A 29 -3.15 7.69 -18.75
C GLY A 29 -2.31 7.64 -17.48
N THR A 30 -2.61 8.49 -16.49
CA THR A 30 -1.92 8.50 -15.20
C THR A 30 -2.11 7.19 -14.44
N VAL A 31 -3.33 6.65 -14.46
CA VAL A 31 -3.65 5.39 -13.75
C VAL A 31 -2.93 4.22 -14.41
N TYR A 32 -3.05 4.06 -15.73
CA TYR A 32 -2.37 2.98 -16.45
C TYR A 32 -0.85 3.10 -16.39
N ALA A 33 -0.29 4.31 -16.38
CA ALA A 33 1.15 4.49 -16.18
C ALA A 33 1.61 3.97 -14.81
N CYS A 34 0.79 4.12 -13.77
CA CYS A 34 1.08 3.57 -12.43
C CYS A 34 0.82 2.06 -12.31
N VAL A 35 0.01 1.47 -13.18
CA VAL A 35 -0.07 0.01 -13.31
C VAL A 35 1.19 -0.51 -14.01
N ARG A 36 1.57 0.15 -15.11
CA ARG A 36 2.73 -0.23 -15.93
C ARG A 36 4.05 -0.17 -15.15
N SER A 37 4.20 0.79 -14.25
CA SER A 37 5.41 0.93 -13.45
C SER A 37 5.08 0.83 -11.98
N ASP A 38 5.68 -0.15 -11.29
CA ASP A 38 5.45 -0.31 -9.86
C ASP A 38 6.15 0.81 -9.08
N PHE A 39 5.36 1.82 -8.70
CA PHE A 39 5.83 2.94 -7.89
C PHE A 39 5.78 2.66 -6.38
N ARG A 40 5.69 1.41 -5.95
CA ARG A 40 5.87 1.06 -4.54
C ARG A 40 7.34 1.19 -4.19
N TRP A 41 7.63 1.82 -3.04
CA TRP A 41 9.00 1.90 -2.56
C TRP A 41 9.50 0.50 -2.18
N TRP A 42 8.68 -0.24 -1.45
CA TRP A 42 8.92 -1.64 -1.12
C TRP A 42 7.68 -2.45 -1.47
N TRP A 43 7.66 -3.00 -2.67
CA TRP A 43 6.49 -3.66 -3.27
C TRP A 43 5.89 -4.78 -2.41
N SER A 44 6.68 -5.45 -1.58
CA SER A 44 6.23 -6.49 -0.66
C SER A 44 5.54 -5.96 0.62
N ILE A 45 5.58 -4.66 0.86
CA ILE A 45 5.03 -4.00 2.07
C ILE A 45 3.99 -2.95 1.69
N ASP A 46 4.27 -2.10 0.70
CA ASP A 46 3.35 -1.05 0.26
C ASP A 46 2.10 -1.63 -0.40
N GLU A 47 0.94 -1.13 -0.01
CA GLU A 47 -0.32 -1.54 -0.61
C GLU A 47 -0.67 -0.60 -1.76
N ARG A 48 -0.60 -1.07 -3.02
CA ARG A 48 -0.98 -0.26 -4.19
C ARG A 48 -2.06 -0.85 -5.08
N ALA A 49 -2.21 -2.17 -5.10
CA ALA A 49 -3.18 -2.86 -5.94
C ALA A 49 -4.62 -2.42 -5.65
N VAL A 50 -5.04 -2.40 -4.37
CA VAL A 50 -6.38 -1.95 -3.94
C VAL A 50 -6.68 -0.53 -4.40
N TYR A 51 -5.69 0.36 -4.31
CA TYR A 51 -5.81 1.75 -4.73
C TYR A 51 -6.00 1.90 -6.24
N LEU A 52 -5.15 1.23 -7.04
CA LEU A 52 -5.22 1.29 -8.49
C LEU A 52 -6.47 0.59 -9.04
N ALA A 53 -6.83 -0.57 -8.49
CA ALA A 53 -8.07 -1.28 -8.83
C ALA A 53 -9.31 -0.42 -8.57
N ARG A 54 -9.36 0.26 -7.42
CA ARG A 54 -10.45 1.20 -7.12
C ARG A 54 -10.51 2.35 -8.13
N LEU A 55 -9.38 2.92 -8.53
CA LEU A 55 -9.35 3.98 -9.54
C LEU A 55 -9.84 3.49 -10.90
N ILE A 56 -9.42 2.30 -11.33
CA ILE A 56 -9.86 1.69 -12.58
C ILE A 56 -11.38 1.51 -12.59
N ARG A 57 -11.93 0.93 -11.52
CA ARG A 57 -13.38 0.73 -11.39
C ARG A 57 -14.13 2.07 -11.33
N ASP A 58 -13.73 2.96 -10.44
CA ASP A 58 -14.48 4.19 -10.16
C ASP A 58 -14.47 5.18 -11.33
N LEU A 59 -13.41 5.16 -12.15
CA LEU A 59 -13.32 5.94 -13.39
C LEU A 59 -13.91 5.21 -14.62
N GLY A 60 -14.36 3.97 -14.48
CA GLY A 60 -14.90 3.16 -15.58
C GLY A 60 -13.85 2.85 -16.66
N LEU A 61 -12.60 2.62 -16.26
CA LEU A 61 -11.51 2.30 -17.18
C LEU A 61 -11.60 0.82 -17.61
N GLY A 62 -11.33 0.56 -18.89
CA GLY A 62 -11.35 -0.81 -19.44
C GLY A 62 -10.28 -1.73 -18.85
N VAL A 63 -10.55 -3.03 -18.85
CA VAL A 63 -9.62 -4.05 -18.32
C VAL A 63 -8.65 -4.55 -19.39
N GLU A 64 -9.05 -4.50 -20.68
CA GLU A 64 -8.24 -4.94 -21.83
C GLU A 64 -6.81 -4.34 -21.85
N PRO A 65 -6.58 -3.04 -21.55
CA PRO A 65 -5.22 -2.52 -21.47
C PRO A 65 -4.34 -3.19 -20.40
N LEU A 66 -4.94 -3.69 -19.31
CA LEU A 66 -4.20 -4.39 -18.25
C LEU A 66 -3.74 -5.77 -18.71
N THR A 67 -4.58 -6.51 -19.43
CA THR A 67 -4.21 -7.83 -19.97
C THR A 67 -3.22 -7.72 -21.11
N ASP A 68 -3.32 -6.70 -21.97
CA ASP A 68 -2.28 -6.36 -22.95
C ASP A 68 -0.92 -6.11 -22.29
N ARG A 69 -0.92 -5.45 -21.12
CA ARG A 69 0.32 -5.25 -20.34
C ARG A 69 0.83 -6.55 -19.74
N LEU A 70 -0.06 -7.40 -19.23
CA LEU A 70 0.31 -8.71 -18.71
C LEU A 70 1.03 -9.55 -19.79
N HIS A 71 0.51 -9.55 -21.03
CA HIS A 71 1.17 -10.19 -22.18
C HIS A 71 2.49 -9.51 -22.60
N ALA A 72 2.61 -8.19 -22.46
CA ALA A 72 3.86 -7.49 -22.79
C ALA A 72 4.97 -7.77 -21.76
N ALA A 73 4.63 -7.71 -20.47
CA ALA A 73 5.55 -7.91 -19.34
C ALA A 73 6.06 -9.36 -19.20
N ASP A 74 5.46 -10.31 -19.91
CA ASP A 74 5.99 -11.68 -20.08
C ASP A 74 7.37 -11.72 -20.73
N THR A 75 7.66 -10.73 -21.57
CA THR A 75 8.86 -10.70 -22.40
C THR A 75 9.88 -9.65 -21.96
N ASP A 76 9.43 -8.67 -21.17
CA ASP A 76 10.22 -7.52 -20.72
C ASP A 76 9.80 -7.14 -19.29
N GLU A 77 10.54 -7.63 -18.29
CA GLU A 77 10.23 -7.42 -16.88
C GLU A 77 10.86 -6.11 -16.37
N GLU A 78 10.40 -4.98 -16.93
CA GLU A 78 10.74 -3.66 -16.40
C GLU A 78 9.89 -3.34 -15.16
N ASN A 79 10.53 -2.83 -14.11
CA ASN A 79 9.86 -2.19 -12.96
C ASN A 79 8.71 -2.99 -12.31
N ASN A 80 8.83 -4.32 -12.21
CA ASN A 80 7.83 -5.20 -11.59
C ASN A 80 6.42 -5.09 -12.23
N GLU A 81 6.34 -4.71 -13.51
CA GLU A 81 5.09 -4.47 -14.24
C GLU A 81 4.13 -5.67 -14.17
N PHE A 82 4.65 -6.88 -14.41
CA PHE A 82 3.84 -8.10 -14.40
C PHE A 82 3.14 -8.31 -13.06
N THR A 83 3.90 -8.31 -11.96
CA THR A 83 3.38 -8.53 -10.61
C THR A 83 2.36 -7.45 -10.23
N ASN A 84 2.69 -6.17 -10.45
CA ASN A 84 1.79 -5.07 -10.12
C ASN A 84 0.47 -5.15 -10.93
N THR A 85 0.56 -5.46 -12.22
CA THR A 85 -0.62 -5.65 -13.09
C THR A 85 -1.48 -6.83 -12.63
N LEU A 86 -0.84 -7.96 -12.30
CA LEU A 86 -1.53 -9.16 -11.81
C LEU A 86 -2.24 -8.92 -10.47
N GLU A 87 -1.60 -8.22 -9.53
CA GLU A 87 -2.23 -7.86 -8.25
C GLU A 87 -3.45 -6.94 -8.45
N VAL A 88 -3.40 -5.98 -9.38
CA VAL A 88 -4.56 -5.14 -9.72
C VAL A 88 -5.69 -5.98 -10.32
N LEU A 89 -5.38 -6.88 -11.25
CA LEU A 89 -6.37 -7.79 -11.86
C LEU A 89 -6.99 -8.72 -10.82
N GLU A 90 -6.20 -9.27 -9.89
CA GLU A 90 -6.68 -10.08 -8.77
C GLU A 90 -7.74 -9.32 -7.97
N VAL A 91 -7.44 -8.09 -7.55
CA VAL A 91 -8.37 -7.28 -6.75
C VAL A 91 -9.66 -7.00 -7.53
N LEU A 92 -9.55 -6.63 -8.81
CA LEU A 92 -10.71 -6.34 -9.66
C LEU A 92 -11.61 -7.58 -9.85
N GLY A 93 -11.02 -8.75 -10.09
CA GLY A 93 -11.78 -9.98 -10.30
C GLY A 93 -12.42 -10.49 -9.01
N ARG A 94 -11.74 -10.37 -7.87
CA ARG A 94 -12.33 -10.68 -6.54
C ARG A 94 -13.50 -9.76 -6.22
N ALA A 95 -13.46 -8.51 -6.69
CA ALA A 95 -14.55 -7.55 -6.56
C ALA A 95 -15.69 -7.77 -7.58
N GLY A 96 -15.55 -8.71 -8.51
CA GLY A 96 -16.56 -9.02 -9.52
C GLY A 96 -16.69 -7.95 -10.60
N VAL A 97 -15.61 -7.23 -10.93
CA VAL A 97 -15.63 -6.28 -12.04
C VAL A 97 -15.77 -7.03 -13.37
N ASP A 98 -16.75 -6.64 -14.16
CA ASP A 98 -17.11 -7.31 -15.42
C ASP A 98 -15.91 -7.42 -16.39
N GLY A 99 -15.83 -8.56 -17.06
CA GLY A 99 -14.78 -8.85 -18.05
C GLY A 99 -13.43 -9.28 -17.48
N VAL A 100 -13.11 -8.98 -16.21
CA VAL A 100 -11.79 -9.31 -15.63
C VAL A 100 -11.52 -10.80 -15.62
N VAL A 101 -12.53 -11.59 -15.23
CA VAL A 101 -12.38 -13.05 -15.13
C VAL A 101 -12.12 -13.65 -16.52
N ASP A 102 -12.84 -13.20 -17.55
CA ASP A 102 -12.69 -13.71 -18.92
C ASP A 102 -11.33 -13.33 -19.51
N GLU A 103 -10.90 -12.09 -19.27
CA GLU A 103 -9.59 -11.56 -19.65
C GLU A 103 -8.44 -12.35 -19.01
N VAL A 104 -8.49 -12.60 -17.71
CA VAL A 104 -7.49 -13.39 -16.99
C VAL A 104 -7.51 -14.85 -17.42
N ARG A 105 -8.69 -15.44 -17.66
CA ARG A 105 -8.81 -16.82 -18.16
C ARG A 105 -8.18 -16.99 -19.54
N ARG A 106 -8.36 -16.01 -20.44
CA ARG A 106 -7.68 -16.02 -21.74
C ARG A 106 -6.17 -15.97 -21.56
N TYR A 107 -5.67 -15.09 -20.71
CA TYR A 107 -4.23 -15.03 -20.43
C TYR A 107 -3.72 -16.36 -19.83
N VAL A 108 -4.46 -17.02 -18.93
CA VAL A 108 -4.06 -18.33 -18.39
C VAL A 108 -3.93 -19.39 -19.50
N ALA A 109 -4.76 -19.32 -20.54
CA ALA A 109 -4.73 -20.25 -21.66
C ALA A 109 -3.63 -19.94 -22.70
N GLU A 110 -3.33 -18.66 -22.94
CA GLU A 110 -2.50 -18.20 -24.06
C GLU A 110 -1.14 -17.61 -23.63
N GLY A 111 -1.06 -17.09 -22.41
CA GLY A 111 0.08 -16.36 -21.86
C GLY A 111 1.20 -17.28 -21.37
N SER A 112 2.44 -16.78 -21.43
CA SER A 112 3.62 -17.59 -21.13
C SER A 112 3.76 -17.88 -19.63
N ARG A 113 3.23 -16.99 -18.78
CA ARG A 113 3.19 -17.15 -17.32
C ARG A 113 1.80 -17.58 -16.83
N GLY A 114 0.96 -18.19 -17.67
CA GLY A 114 -0.41 -18.58 -17.34
C GLY A 114 -0.54 -19.46 -16.08
N ARG A 115 0.44 -20.34 -15.81
CA ARG A 115 0.48 -21.15 -14.58
C ARG A 115 0.67 -20.32 -13.31
N GLU A 116 1.51 -19.29 -13.38
CA GLU A 116 1.79 -18.39 -12.25
C GLU A 116 0.56 -17.54 -11.93
N VAL A 117 -0.06 -16.98 -12.98
CA VAL A 117 -1.34 -16.26 -12.84
C VAL A 117 -2.37 -17.14 -12.17
N LEU A 118 -2.59 -18.37 -12.69
CA LEU A 118 -3.55 -19.31 -12.12
C LEU A 118 -3.27 -19.63 -10.64
N GLN A 119 -2.00 -19.74 -10.24
CA GLN A 119 -1.64 -19.97 -8.83
C GLN A 119 -2.01 -18.80 -7.91
N VAL A 120 -1.94 -17.56 -8.40
CA VAL A 120 -2.35 -16.37 -7.65
C VAL A 120 -3.87 -16.31 -7.55
N VAL A 121 -4.56 -16.29 -8.70
CA VAL A 121 -6.01 -16.03 -8.73
C VAL A 121 -6.85 -17.18 -8.18
N SER A 122 -6.40 -18.44 -8.27
CA SER A 122 -7.15 -19.58 -7.71
C SER A 122 -7.14 -19.65 -6.17
N ARG A 123 -6.28 -18.88 -5.50
CA ARG A 123 -6.28 -18.77 -4.03
C ARG A 123 -7.36 -17.82 -3.54
N GLU A 124 -7.57 -16.73 -4.28
CA GLU A 124 -8.38 -15.59 -3.84
C GLU A 124 -9.77 -15.56 -4.49
N TRP A 125 -9.95 -16.15 -5.68
CA TRP A 125 -11.22 -16.14 -6.40
C TRP A 125 -12.04 -17.41 -6.16
N PRO A 126 -13.38 -17.34 -6.27
CA PRO A 126 -14.26 -18.51 -6.17
C PRO A 126 -13.87 -19.66 -7.11
N VAL A 127 -14.04 -20.90 -6.64
CA VAL A 127 -13.62 -22.12 -7.37
C VAL A 127 -14.40 -22.31 -8.67
N GLU A 128 -15.64 -21.83 -8.70
CA GLU A 128 -16.56 -21.86 -9.83
C GLU A 128 -15.97 -21.21 -11.08
N HIS A 129 -15.08 -20.23 -10.91
CA HIS A 129 -14.38 -19.58 -12.02
C HIS A 129 -13.31 -20.48 -12.68
N TRP A 130 -12.97 -21.62 -12.09
CA TRP A 130 -11.87 -22.48 -12.52
C TRP A 130 -12.25 -23.96 -12.65
N GLU A 131 -13.50 -24.34 -12.39
CA GLU A 131 -13.92 -25.74 -12.34
C GLU A 131 -13.68 -26.49 -13.66
N ASP A 132 -13.84 -25.80 -14.79
CA ASP A 132 -13.64 -26.35 -16.13
C ASP A 132 -12.16 -26.64 -16.45
N LEU A 133 -11.23 -26.02 -15.70
CA LEU A 133 -9.80 -26.25 -15.83
C LEU A 133 -9.31 -27.47 -15.04
N ARG A 134 -10.19 -28.15 -14.28
CA ARG A 134 -9.89 -29.45 -13.65
C ARG A 134 -9.66 -30.51 -14.73
N ARG A 135 -8.41 -30.69 -15.16
CA ARG A 135 -8.01 -31.93 -15.82
C ARG A 135 -8.05 -33.09 -14.81
N PRO A 136 -8.41 -34.32 -15.22
CA PRO A 136 -8.10 -35.50 -14.43
C PRO A 136 -6.58 -35.60 -14.25
N PRO A 137 -6.09 -36.21 -13.14
CA PRO A 137 -4.66 -36.34 -12.91
C PRO A 137 -4.01 -37.09 -14.07
N VAL A 138 -2.98 -36.49 -14.65
CA VAL A 138 -2.08 -37.16 -15.59
C VAL A 138 -0.94 -37.72 -14.76
N ASP A 139 -0.80 -39.04 -14.72
CA ASP A 139 0.37 -39.72 -14.15
C ASP A 139 1.60 -39.35 -14.98
N GLY A 140 2.43 -38.45 -14.43
CA GLY A 140 3.72 -38.07 -14.96
C GLY A 140 4.78 -38.15 -13.85
N PRO A 141 6.03 -38.51 -14.16
CA PRO A 141 7.04 -38.78 -13.15
C PRO A 141 7.38 -37.52 -12.36
N ALA A 142 7.63 -37.71 -11.06
CA ALA A 142 7.95 -36.67 -10.10
C ALA A 142 9.15 -35.82 -10.54
N ALA A 143 8.94 -34.52 -10.67
CA ALA A 143 10.02 -33.55 -10.79
C ALA A 143 10.77 -33.45 -9.46
N GLN A 144 12.10 -33.53 -9.53
CA GLN A 144 13.00 -33.48 -8.40
C GLN A 144 13.06 -32.06 -7.82
N LYS A 145 12.78 -31.94 -6.52
CA LYS A 145 12.88 -30.69 -5.75
C LYS A 145 14.37 -30.29 -5.65
N PRO A 146 14.79 -29.05 -5.93
CA PRO A 146 16.14 -28.64 -5.58
C PRO A 146 16.29 -28.61 -4.06
N ALA A 147 17.43 -29.08 -3.58
CA ALA A 147 17.77 -29.11 -2.17
C ALA A 147 17.96 -27.69 -1.65
N VAL A 148 17.24 -27.37 -0.56
CA VAL A 148 17.55 -26.24 0.31
C VAL A 148 18.80 -26.63 1.10
N PRO A 149 19.91 -25.87 1.05
CA PRO A 149 21.05 -26.15 1.91
C PRO A 149 20.68 -25.84 3.37
N PRO A 150 21.17 -26.61 4.36
CA PRO A 150 21.01 -26.26 5.76
C PRO A 150 21.79 -24.98 6.04
N GLY A 151 21.19 -24.12 6.87
CA GLY A 151 21.74 -22.81 7.20
C GLY A 151 22.99 -22.88 8.06
N ASP A 152 23.66 -21.73 8.13
CA ASP A 152 24.53 -21.38 9.25
C ASP A 152 24.07 -20.04 9.81
N GLN A 153 23.82 -20.08 11.12
CA GLN A 153 23.69 -18.93 12.01
C GLN A 153 25.01 -18.17 12.10
N GLU A 154 24.84 -16.84 12.14
CA GLU A 154 25.63 -15.84 12.85
C GLU A 154 27.15 -15.74 12.60
N ARG A 155 27.55 -14.55 12.15
CA ARG A 155 28.57 -13.77 12.87
C ARG A 155 28.35 -12.27 12.70
N GLU A 156 27.94 -11.71 13.83
CA GLU A 156 28.09 -10.33 14.25
C GLU A 156 29.56 -9.87 14.11
N THR A 157 29.77 -8.71 13.48
CA THR A 157 30.99 -7.91 13.65
C THR A 157 30.65 -6.41 13.59
N ALA A 158 30.64 -5.76 14.76
CA ALA A 158 30.83 -4.32 15.05
C ALA A 158 30.00 -3.29 14.22
N GLY A 159 28.97 -2.59 14.72
CA GLY A 159 28.20 -2.65 15.97
C GLY A 159 26.87 -1.90 15.73
N PRO A 160 25.71 -2.39 16.23
CA PRO A 160 24.39 -1.83 15.96
C PRO A 160 24.00 -0.66 16.89
N ASP A 161 24.94 0.24 17.18
CA ASP A 161 24.80 1.10 18.36
C ASP A 161 23.83 2.26 18.15
N ARG A 162 23.77 2.88 16.96
CA ARG A 162 22.90 4.06 16.77
C ARG A 162 21.43 3.67 16.60
N TRP A 163 21.12 2.77 15.67
CA TRP A 163 19.73 2.38 15.42
C TRP A 163 19.10 1.67 16.62
N ASN A 164 19.81 0.77 17.29
CA ASN A 164 19.26 0.13 18.49
C ASN A 164 19.04 1.13 19.63
N ARG A 165 19.94 2.12 19.83
CA ARG A 165 19.71 3.20 20.79
C ARG A 165 18.48 4.03 20.44
N LEU A 166 18.30 4.37 19.16
CA LEU A 166 17.13 5.10 18.68
C LEU A 166 15.84 4.30 18.89
N LEU A 167 15.83 3.00 18.60
CA LEU A 167 14.69 2.13 18.82
C LEU A 167 14.37 1.97 20.31
N PHE A 168 15.40 1.82 21.15
CA PHE A 168 15.24 1.73 22.60
C PHE A 168 14.66 3.04 23.16
N ALA A 169 15.22 4.19 22.77
CA ALA A 169 14.69 5.50 23.15
C ALA A 169 13.25 5.71 22.65
N ALA A 170 12.94 5.30 21.42
CA ALA A 170 11.59 5.40 20.88
C ALA A 170 10.59 4.55 21.70
N ALA A 171 10.97 3.32 22.08
CA ALA A 171 10.11 2.41 22.83
C ALA A 171 9.99 2.77 24.32
N HIS A 172 11.06 3.23 24.95
CA HIS A 172 11.18 3.31 26.41
C HIS A 172 11.70 4.64 26.96
N GLY A 173 12.19 5.53 26.10
CA GLY A 173 12.76 6.82 26.49
C GLY A 173 11.73 7.81 27.03
N ASP A 174 12.23 8.92 27.52
CA ASP A 174 11.46 10.04 28.07
C ASP A 174 11.80 11.37 27.39
N GLU A 175 11.35 12.50 27.94
CA GLU A 175 11.58 13.84 27.38
C GLU A 175 13.07 14.13 27.13
N SER A 176 13.98 13.55 27.92
CA SER A 176 15.42 13.73 27.75
C SER A 176 15.98 13.07 26.49
N ASP A 177 15.26 12.09 25.91
CA ASP A 177 15.63 11.39 24.68
C ASP A 177 15.09 12.06 23.41
N VAL A 178 14.22 13.07 23.52
CA VAL A 178 13.65 13.77 22.35
C VAL A 178 14.73 14.32 21.41
N PRO A 179 15.81 14.98 21.89
CA PRO A 179 16.89 15.42 21.01
C PRO A 179 17.56 14.27 20.24
N LEU A 180 17.78 13.12 20.89
CA LEU A 180 18.36 11.94 20.27
C LEU A 180 17.46 11.41 19.13
N LEU A 181 16.16 11.36 19.34
CA LEU A 181 15.20 10.91 18.33
C LEU A 181 15.10 11.90 17.15
N LEU A 182 15.11 13.21 17.41
CA LEU A 182 15.14 14.23 16.36
C LEU A 182 16.45 14.19 15.55
N ASP A 183 17.59 13.95 16.20
CA ASP A 183 18.86 13.68 15.51
C ASP A 183 18.81 12.38 14.69
N GLY A 184 18.02 11.40 15.15
CA GLY A 184 17.70 10.19 14.39
C GLY A 184 16.95 10.49 13.10
N ILE A 185 15.94 11.38 13.14
CA ILE A 185 15.23 11.83 11.94
C ILE A 185 16.18 12.51 10.95
N ALA A 186 17.04 13.43 11.42
CA ALA A 186 18.02 14.10 10.58
C ALA A 186 19.03 13.13 9.96
N TRP A 187 19.38 12.07 10.69
CA TRP A 187 20.20 10.99 10.15
C TRP A 187 19.48 10.18 9.07
N LEU A 188 18.19 9.88 9.23
CA LEU A 188 17.39 9.22 8.19
C LEU A 188 17.25 10.09 6.93
N ASP A 189 17.13 11.41 7.07
CA ASP A 189 17.08 12.34 5.93
C ASP A 189 18.35 12.28 5.06
N ALA A 190 19.50 11.96 5.66
CA ALA A 190 20.79 11.85 5.00
C ALA A 190 21.03 10.49 4.33
N ARG A 191 20.16 9.50 4.55
CA ARG A 191 20.26 8.19 3.90
C ARG A 191 19.65 8.23 2.49
N ASP A 192 20.08 7.30 1.65
CA ASP A 192 19.51 7.12 0.30
C ASP A 192 18.13 6.46 0.35
N ASP A 193 17.92 5.50 1.26
CA ASP A 193 16.68 4.75 1.37
C ASP A 193 15.56 5.51 2.11
N ARG A 194 15.93 6.47 2.96
CA ARG A 194 15.03 7.35 3.72
C ARG A 194 13.84 6.60 4.34
N CYS A 195 14.08 5.45 4.96
CA CYS A 195 13.05 4.62 5.57
C CYS A 195 13.20 4.55 7.10
N GLY A 196 12.14 4.14 7.79
CA GLY A 196 12.14 3.90 9.24
C GLY A 196 11.74 5.12 10.07
N TYR A 197 11.18 6.18 9.47
CA TYR A 197 10.70 7.34 10.23
C TYR A 197 9.57 6.95 11.17
N ASN A 198 8.70 6.02 10.75
CA ASN A 198 7.60 5.47 11.56
C ASN A 198 8.02 5.11 13.00
N ARG A 199 9.14 4.41 13.18
CA ARG A 199 9.63 3.99 14.51
C ARG A 199 9.99 5.19 15.38
N LEU A 200 10.62 6.20 14.80
CA LEU A 200 11.06 7.39 15.55
C LEU A 200 9.89 8.33 15.83
N VAL A 201 8.97 8.52 14.88
CA VAL A 201 7.80 9.38 15.09
C VAL A 201 6.81 8.78 16.09
N ASP A 202 6.65 7.45 16.13
CA ASP A 202 5.84 6.77 17.15
C ASP A 202 6.45 6.99 18.54
N GLY A 203 7.77 6.90 18.65
CA GLY A 203 8.50 7.20 19.89
C GLY A 203 8.34 8.64 20.35
N LEU A 204 8.53 9.60 19.44
CA LEU A 204 8.33 11.03 19.72
C LEU A 204 6.88 11.32 20.14
N ALA A 205 5.90 10.72 19.47
CA ALA A 205 4.49 10.88 19.83
C ALA A 205 4.15 10.29 21.19
N ARG A 206 4.71 9.12 21.51
CA ARG A 206 4.57 8.48 22.83
C ARG A 206 5.16 9.35 23.95
N ILE A 207 6.34 9.93 23.73
CA ILE A 207 7.02 10.77 24.73
C ILE A 207 6.23 12.07 24.95
N GLY A 208 5.81 12.74 23.88
CA GLY A 208 5.07 14.00 23.97
C GLY A 208 5.93 15.15 24.48
N GLY A 209 5.32 16.05 25.26
CA GLY A 209 6.04 17.15 25.92
C GLY A 209 6.51 18.32 25.03
N PRO A 210 7.04 19.39 25.63
CA PRO A 210 7.44 20.61 24.90
C PRO A 210 8.49 20.38 23.82
N GLY A 211 9.39 19.41 23.99
CA GLY A 211 10.45 19.08 23.04
C GLY A 211 9.92 18.57 21.70
N THR A 212 8.69 18.04 21.65
CA THR A 212 8.08 17.49 20.44
C THR A 212 7.22 18.48 19.67
N ALA A 213 7.18 19.77 20.08
CA ALA A 213 6.37 20.80 19.44
C ALA A 213 6.64 20.98 17.92
N GLY A 214 7.83 20.60 17.43
CA GLY A 214 8.19 20.65 16.02
C GLY A 214 7.72 19.44 15.18
N VAL A 215 7.32 18.34 15.83
CA VAL A 215 7.01 17.06 15.18
C VAL A 215 5.83 17.17 14.21
N PRO A 216 4.72 17.89 14.49
CA PRO A 216 3.65 18.06 13.50
C PRO A 216 4.14 18.61 12.16
N LYS A 217 5.09 19.56 12.15
CA LYS A 217 5.67 20.08 10.90
C LYS A 217 6.45 19.02 10.14
N LEU A 218 7.18 18.16 10.85
CA LEU A 218 7.88 17.02 10.28
C LEU A 218 6.88 16.03 9.66
N LEU A 219 5.79 15.70 10.36
CA LEU A 219 4.76 14.78 9.87
C LEU A 219 4.12 15.27 8.56
N ARG A 220 3.84 16.58 8.41
CA ARG A 220 3.36 17.14 7.12
C ARG A 220 4.31 16.89 5.97
N ARG A 221 5.61 16.96 6.22
CA ARG A 221 6.63 16.69 5.19
C ARG A 221 6.68 15.21 4.85
N LEU A 222 6.68 14.35 5.88
CA LEU A 222 6.78 12.90 5.72
C LEU A 222 5.55 12.29 5.05
N TRP A 223 4.37 12.92 5.17
CA TRP A 223 3.15 12.47 4.49
C TRP A 223 3.32 12.28 2.96
N PHE A 224 4.21 13.05 2.33
CA PHE A 224 4.43 13.03 0.88
C PHE A 224 5.62 12.17 0.45
N THR A 225 6.20 11.37 1.34
CA THR A 225 7.24 10.40 0.96
C THR A 225 6.61 9.23 0.20
N PRO A 226 7.41 8.48 -0.60
CA PRO A 226 6.91 7.27 -1.25
C PRO A 226 6.72 6.08 -0.32
N HIS A 227 7.12 6.20 0.95
CA HIS A 227 7.06 5.18 2.00
C HIS A 227 5.66 5.08 2.58
N SER A 228 4.71 4.71 1.71
CA SER A 228 3.29 4.74 2.00
C SER A 228 2.96 3.94 3.26
N TYR A 229 3.57 2.77 3.47
CA TYR A 229 3.42 1.91 4.65
C TYR A 229 3.70 2.59 6.01
N GLU A 230 4.45 3.71 6.02
CA GLU A 230 4.75 4.45 7.25
C GLU A 230 3.63 5.43 7.65
N ARG A 231 2.74 5.81 6.72
CA ARG A 231 1.76 6.90 6.90
C ARG A 231 0.77 6.67 8.03
N ALA A 232 0.38 5.42 8.31
CA ALA A 232 -0.49 5.13 9.44
C ALA A 232 0.14 5.54 10.77
N SER A 233 1.47 5.40 10.89
CA SER A 233 2.24 5.83 12.07
C SER A 233 2.31 7.35 12.14
N TYR A 234 2.46 8.04 11.00
CA TYR A 234 2.42 9.51 10.96
C TYR A 234 1.07 10.06 11.43
N LEU A 235 -0.04 9.43 11.01
CA LEU A 235 -1.38 9.85 11.38
C LEU A 235 -1.70 9.55 12.85
N ARG A 236 -1.22 8.42 13.39
CA ARG A 236 -1.26 8.13 14.84
C ARG A 236 -0.47 9.15 15.65
N ALA A 237 0.75 9.46 15.23
CA ALA A 237 1.58 10.48 15.88
C ALA A 237 0.90 11.85 15.88
N TYR A 238 0.27 12.21 14.76
CA TYR A 238 -0.54 13.43 14.65
C TYR A 238 -1.67 13.49 15.66
N LEU A 239 -2.45 12.42 15.78
CA LEU A 239 -3.57 12.32 16.72
C LEU A 239 -3.14 12.44 18.20
N MET A 240 -1.87 12.16 18.53
CA MET A 240 -1.34 12.30 19.89
C MET A 240 -0.79 13.70 20.16
N LEU A 241 -0.14 14.31 19.17
CA LEU A 241 0.62 15.56 19.35
C LEU A 241 -0.16 16.82 18.94
N ASP A 242 -1.02 16.71 17.93
CA ASP A 242 -1.78 17.81 17.34
C ASP A 242 -3.11 17.27 16.75
N PRO A 243 -4.09 16.90 17.60
CA PRO A 243 -5.34 16.29 17.14
C PRO A 243 -6.13 17.15 16.15
N ASP A 244 -6.13 18.47 16.35
CA ASP A 244 -6.81 19.42 15.46
C ASP A 244 -6.10 19.49 14.09
N GLY A 245 -4.77 19.46 14.08
CA GLY A 245 -3.96 19.39 12.86
C GLY A 245 -4.07 18.06 12.10
N ALA A 246 -4.52 16.98 12.75
CA ALA A 246 -4.65 15.66 12.13
C ALA A 246 -5.83 15.55 11.15
N GLU A 247 -6.84 16.41 11.28
CA GLU A 247 -8.11 16.31 10.54
C GLU A 247 -7.93 16.31 9.01
N SER A 248 -7.01 17.12 8.48
CA SER A 248 -6.73 17.13 7.03
C SER A 248 -6.17 15.79 6.55
N GLY A 249 -5.27 15.18 7.33
CA GLY A 249 -4.70 13.87 7.03
C GLY A 249 -5.72 12.75 7.19
N LEU A 250 -6.64 12.85 8.18
CA LEU A 250 -7.74 11.92 8.35
C LEU A 250 -8.71 11.95 7.16
N ARG A 251 -9.06 13.13 6.66
CA ARG A 251 -9.91 13.28 5.47
C ARG A 251 -9.26 12.67 4.25
N GLU A 252 -8.03 13.06 3.95
CA GLU A 252 -7.28 12.49 2.83
C GLU A 252 -7.14 10.97 2.97
N GLY A 253 -6.92 10.51 4.21
CA GLY A 253 -6.73 9.11 4.58
C GLY A 253 -7.86 8.17 4.15
N LEU A 254 -9.08 8.67 3.92
CA LEU A 254 -10.21 7.86 3.42
C LEU A 254 -10.06 7.37 1.96
N TRP A 255 -9.08 7.91 1.23
CA TRP A 255 -8.74 7.51 -0.15
C TRP A 255 -7.32 6.95 -0.27
N ASP A 256 -6.61 6.84 0.84
CA ASP A 256 -5.21 6.43 0.89
C ASP A 256 -5.00 5.01 0.35
N CYS A 257 -3.81 4.71 -0.20
CA CYS A 257 -3.52 3.37 -0.69
C CYS A 257 -3.32 2.35 0.44
N GLU A 258 -2.88 2.80 1.62
CA GLU A 258 -2.67 1.92 2.76
C GLU A 258 -3.97 1.66 3.52
N ARG A 259 -4.33 0.39 3.68
CA ARG A 259 -5.48 -0.04 4.49
C ARG A 259 -5.46 0.53 5.90
N ASP A 260 -4.31 0.48 6.58
CA ASP A 260 -4.20 0.94 7.97
C ASP A 260 -4.42 2.46 8.10
N VAL A 261 -4.08 3.23 7.07
CA VAL A 261 -4.41 4.66 6.99
C VAL A 261 -5.91 4.84 6.82
N ARG A 262 -6.55 4.11 5.89
CA ARG A 262 -8.01 4.15 5.69
C ARG A 262 -8.76 3.75 6.96
N LEU A 263 -8.33 2.69 7.64
CA LEU A 263 -8.94 2.21 8.89
C LEU A 263 -8.91 3.30 9.97
N LEU A 264 -7.75 3.91 10.20
CA LEU A 264 -7.59 4.96 11.19
C LEU A 264 -8.40 6.22 10.83
N ALA A 265 -8.40 6.59 9.56
CA ALA A 265 -9.20 7.68 9.03
C ALA A 265 -10.69 7.47 9.30
N VAL A 266 -11.24 6.31 8.91
CA VAL A 266 -12.64 5.94 9.15
C VAL A 266 -13.02 6.06 10.63
N GLN A 267 -12.15 5.59 11.52
CA GLN A 267 -12.39 5.58 12.96
C GLN A 267 -12.41 6.98 13.59
N ARG A 268 -11.63 7.93 13.05
CA ARG A 268 -11.29 9.18 13.77
C ARG A 268 -11.73 10.47 13.09
N VAL A 269 -11.93 10.47 11.77
CA VAL A 269 -12.30 11.68 11.00
C VAL A 269 -13.56 12.35 11.55
N GLN A 270 -13.66 13.67 11.52
CA GLN A 270 -14.92 14.31 11.92
C GLN A 270 -16.03 14.03 10.90
N LEU A 271 -17.24 13.72 11.39
CA LEU A 271 -18.37 13.42 10.50
C LEU A 271 -18.96 14.72 9.93
N SER A 272 -19.10 14.73 8.61
CA SER A 272 -19.91 15.66 7.83
C SER A 272 -20.79 14.87 6.86
N SER A 273 -21.71 15.52 6.15
CA SER A 273 -22.52 14.86 5.11
C SER A 273 -21.64 14.16 4.06
N TRP A 274 -20.65 14.89 3.54
CA TRP A 274 -19.70 14.39 2.57
C TRP A 274 -18.86 13.21 3.10
N ILE A 275 -18.43 13.27 4.37
CA ILE A 275 -17.70 12.15 4.99
C ILE A 275 -18.61 10.95 5.18
N ARG A 276 -19.88 11.15 5.57
CA ARG A 276 -20.85 10.04 5.69
C ARG A 276 -21.08 9.35 4.36
N GLU A 277 -21.19 10.09 3.26
CA GLU A 277 -21.27 9.52 1.91
C GLU A 277 -20.04 8.67 1.59
N ARG A 278 -18.84 9.18 1.91
CA ARG A 278 -17.61 8.39 1.72
C ARG A 278 -17.58 7.13 2.59
N LEU A 279 -18.03 7.19 3.84
CA LEU A 279 -18.10 6.02 4.70
C LEU A 279 -19.13 4.99 4.20
N VAL A 280 -20.26 5.43 3.65
CA VAL A 280 -21.25 4.54 3.01
C VAL A 280 -20.61 3.82 1.83
N TYR A 281 -19.91 4.56 0.97
CA TYR A 281 -19.14 3.96 -0.12
C TYR A 281 -18.15 2.90 0.42
N LEU A 282 -17.33 3.24 1.42
CA LEU A 282 -16.30 2.32 1.92
C LEU A 282 -16.93 1.08 2.55
N ARG A 283 -18.05 1.21 3.27
CA ARG A 283 -18.80 0.09 3.85
C ARG A 283 -19.24 -0.91 2.79
N ASP A 284 -19.74 -0.42 1.67
CA ASP A 284 -20.37 -1.25 0.62
C ASP A 284 -19.38 -1.69 -0.47
N ASP A 285 -18.15 -1.16 -0.46
CA ASP A 285 -17.13 -1.43 -1.48
C ASP A 285 -16.56 -2.86 -1.38
N PRO A 286 -16.78 -3.76 -2.37
CA PRO A 286 -16.22 -5.12 -2.35
C PRO A 286 -14.70 -5.17 -2.49
N ILE A 287 -14.06 -4.09 -2.97
CA ILE A 287 -12.59 -3.96 -3.03
C ILE A 287 -12.02 -3.71 -1.62
N GLU A 288 -12.79 -3.09 -0.72
CA GLU A 288 -12.29 -2.64 0.58
C GLU A 288 -12.09 -3.78 1.59
N ALA A 289 -11.08 -3.63 2.44
CA ALA A 289 -10.75 -4.58 3.49
C ALA A 289 -11.92 -4.73 4.49
N PRO A 290 -12.27 -5.97 4.90
CA PRO A 290 -13.40 -6.22 5.81
C PRO A 290 -13.41 -5.39 7.09
N GLU A 291 -12.25 -5.16 7.70
CA GLU A 291 -12.07 -4.35 8.91
C GLU A 291 -12.38 -2.87 8.68
N VAL A 292 -12.04 -2.31 7.52
CA VAL A 292 -12.36 -0.93 7.14
C VAL A 292 -13.87 -0.80 6.90
N ARG A 293 -14.47 -1.80 6.21
CA ARG A 293 -15.93 -1.86 6.00
C ARG A 293 -16.69 -1.93 7.32
N ALA A 294 -16.25 -2.78 8.23
CA ALA A 294 -16.83 -2.93 9.56
C ALA A 294 -16.70 -1.63 10.39
N ALA A 295 -15.54 -0.99 10.36
CA ALA A 295 -15.33 0.29 11.03
C ALA A 295 -16.25 1.39 10.44
N ALA A 296 -16.44 1.42 9.12
CA ALA A 296 -17.33 2.36 8.45
C ALA A 296 -18.80 2.11 8.84
N ALA A 297 -19.24 0.85 8.87
CA ALA A 297 -20.58 0.46 9.34
C ALA A 297 -20.84 0.92 10.78
N ALA A 298 -19.89 0.68 11.68
CA ALA A 298 -20.00 1.10 13.08
C ALA A 298 -20.14 2.63 13.21
N ARG A 299 -19.39 3.39 12.41
CA ARG A 299 -19.40 4.87 12.41
C ARG A 299 -20.68 5.48 11.81
N LEU A 300 -21.41 4.73 11.00
CA LEU A 300 -22.67 5.16 10.38
C LEU A 300 -23.90 4.82 11.21
N THR A 301 -23.73 4.00 12.26
CA THR A 301 -24.82 3.69 13.20
C THR A 301 -25.18 4.96 13.99
N PRO A 302 -26.48 5.28 14.21
CA PRO A 302 -26.93 6.47 14.93
C PRO A 302 -26.38 6.60 16.35
#